data_AF-A0A0J1FG30-F1
#
_entry.id   AF-A0A0J1FG30-F1
#
_cell.length_a   1.000
_cell.length_b   1.000
_cell.length_c   1.000
_cell.angle_alpha   90.00
_cell.angle_beta   90.00
_cell.angle_gamma   90.00
#
_symmetry.space_group_name_H-M   'P 1'
#
loop_
_entity.id
_entity.type
_entity.pdbx_description
1 polymer ?
#
loop_
_entity_poly.entity_id
_entity_poly.type
_entity_poly.pdbx_seq_one_letter_code
_entity_poly.pdbx_strand_id
1 'polypeptide(L)'
;MWFAVALFIFSLIYGLGRLIARRPAPVSGGERNLKPSIANAAGLILIISASAFLIRIVQPIGTNILNMQLCYFASYIVLFIGGIKAYRNNLFAGIGYQAGKKWLISGIVLGFFVWLAWILICAESGNVSAIEGGFTWQSAGYSVWESFVAVAMSIGLIGVFREKFNYQNKLVKALSDSAFTVYMFHPPIIVALALLFSPVPLLPIVKWLLLCVISVPLCFAAAHFILRRVPLLKRVL
;
A
#
# COMPACT_ATOMS: atom_id res chain seq x y z
N MET A 1 13.67 0.90 6.41
CA MET A 1 12.45 0.25 5.86
C MET A 1 11.43 0.00 6.97
N TRP A 2 10.73 1.04 7.39
CA TRP A 2 9.88 0.97 8.59
C TRP A 2 8.62 0.10 8.38
N PHE A 3 8.05 0.09 7.17
CA PHE A 3 6.82 -0.65 6.88
C PHE A 3 6.99 -2.17 6.97
N ALA A 4 8.15 -2.73 6.57
CA ALA A 4 8.44 -4.15 6.79
C ALA A 4 8.48 -4.52 8.28
N VAL A 5 9.03 -3.64 9.14
CA VAL A 5 9.02 -3.83 10.59
C VAL A 5 7.60 -3.84 11.13
N ALA A 6 6.74 -2.92 10.67
CA ALA A 6 5.33 -2.88 11.04
C ALA A 6 4.59 -4.19 10.66
N LEU A 7 4.80 -4.69 9.43
CA LEU A 7 4.22 -5.97 8.99
C LEU A 7 4.72 -7.16 9.80
N PHE A 8 6.00 -7.17 10.17
CA PHE A 8 6.57 -8.20 11.05
C PHE A 8 5.88 -8.20 12.41
N ILE A 9 5.70 -7.01 13.01
CA ILE A 9 4.98 -6.86 14.29
C ILE A 9 3.53 -7.36 14.15
N PHE A 10 2.81 -6.97 13.11
CA PHE A 10 1.43 -7.44 12.89
C PHE A 10 1.35 -8.96 12.76
N SER A 11 2.29 -9.56 12.04
CA SER A 11 2.38 -11.01 11.86
C SER A 11 2.71 -11.74 13.16
N LEU A 12 3.62 -11.18 13.97
CA LEU A 12 4.00 -11.72 15.27
C LEU A 12 2.84 -11.66 16.26
N ILE A 13 2.13 -10.53 16.36
CA ILE A 13 0.93 -10.38 17.19
C ILE A 13 -0.14 -11.39 16.77
N TYR A 14 -0.41 -11.50 15.47
CA TYR A 14 -1.37 -12.47 14.94
C TYR A 14 -0.98 -13.92 15.27
N GLY A 15 0.31 -14.26 15.10
CA GLY A 15 0.85 -15.58 15.41
C GLY A 15 0.73 -15.94 16.89
N LEU A 16 1.15 -15.03 17.78
CA LEU A 16 1.03 -15.20 19.23
C LEU A 16 -0.42 -15.32 19.68
N GLY A 17 -1.32 -14.46 19.16
CA GLY A 17 -2.74 -14.54 19.46
C GLY A 17 -3.35 -15.89 19.07
N ARG A 18 -2.89 -16.48 17.96
CA ARG A 18 -3.33 -17.81 17.53
C ARG A 18 -2.77 -18.93 18.41
N LEU A 19 -1.49 -18.83 18.79
CA LEU A 19 -0.82 -19.78 19.66
C LEU A 19 -1.54 -19.85 21.03
N ILE A 20 -1.83 -18.70 21.61
CA ILE A 20 -2.55 -18.57 22.88
C ILE A 20 -3.97 -19.14 22.75
N ALA A 21 -4.67 -18.80 21.66
CA ALA A 21 -6.03 -19.29 21.41
C ALA A 21 -6.10 -20.77 21.00
N ARG A 22 -4.97 -21.49 20.92
CA ARG A 22 -4.85 -22.90 20.47
C ARG A 22 -5.66 -23.20 19.21
N ARG A 23 -5.75 -22.23 18.30
CA ARG A 23 -6.58 -22.37 17.10
C ARG A 23 -5.84 -23.24 16.07
N PRO A 24 -6.46 -24.31 15.53
CA PRO A 24 -5.82 -25.16 14.55
C PRO A 24 -5.37 -24.35 13.31
N ALA A 25 -4.39 -24.91 12.60
CA ALA A 25 -3.93 -24.38 11.33
C ALA A 25 -5.15 -24.17 10.40
N PRO A 26 -5.20 -23.07 9.64
CA PRO A 26 -6.38 -22.79 8.85
C PRO A 26 -6.39 -23.81 7.72
N VAL A 27 -7.47 -24.58 7.59
CA VAL A 27 -7.67 -25.39 6.38
C VAL A 27 -7.84 -24.40 5.24
N SER A 28 -6.90 -24.40 4.29
CA SER A 28 -7.01 -23.61 3.07
C SER A 28 -8.28 -24.03 2.33
N GLY A 29 -9.20 -23.09 2.11
CA GLY A 29 -10.48 -23.36 1.43
C GLY A 29 -11.67 -23.65 2.35
N GLY A 30 -11.82 -22.90 3.44
CA GLY A 30 -13.00 -23.01 4.32
C GLY A 30 -14.33 -22.92 3.54
N GLU A 31 -15.26 -23.78 3.92
CA GLU A 31 -16.56 -24.12 3.29
C GLU A 31 -17.49 -22.94 2.94
N ARG A 32 -17.15 -21.70 3.34
CA ARG A 32 -17.97 -20.51 3.12
C ARG A 32 -17.47 -19.73 1.91
N ASN A 33 -18.05 -20.01 0.75
CA ASN A 33 -17.96 -19.17 -0.44
C ASN A 33 -18.78 -17.88 -0.25
N LEU A 34 -18.27 -16.97 0.58
CA LEU A 34 -18.85 -15.63 0.68
C LEU A 34 -18.59 -14.89 -0.63
N LYS A 35 -19.63 -14.24 -1.17
CA LYS A 35 -19.47 -13.41 -2.37
C LYS A 35 -18.90 -12.05 -1.97
N PRO A 36 -17.95 -11.48 -2.75
CA PRO A 36 -17.54 -10.10 -2.57
C PRO A 36 -18.78 -9.19 -2.64
N SER A 37 -19.06 -8.47 -1.56
CA SER A 37 -20.20 -7.57 -1.46
C SER A 37 -19.72 -6.13 -1.37
N ILE A 38 -20.40 -5.23 -2.07
CA ILE A 38 -20.18 -3.79 -2.00
C ILE A 38 -20.39 -3.30 -0.56
N ALA A 39 -21.32 -3.90 0.18
CA ALA A 39 -21.56 -3.56 1.59
C ALA A 39 -20.32 -3.83 2.46
N ASN A 40 -19.60 -4.93 2.20
CA ASN A 40 -18.39 -5.25 2.96
C ASN A 40 -17.26 -4.27 2.62
N ALA A 41 -17.13 -3.86 1.35
CA ALA A 41 -16.18 -2.83 0.94
C ALA A 41 -16.52 -1.47 1.54
N ALA A 42 -17.79 -1.07 1.53
CA ALA A 42 -18.26 0.16 2.17
C ALA A 42 -18.01 0.14 3.69
N GLY A 43 -18.27 -0.98 4.36
CA GLY A 43 -17.96 -1.17 5.78
C GLY A 43 -16.47 -1.03 6.07
N LEU A 44 -15.59 -1.59 5.23
CA LEU A 44 -14.14 -1.40 5.35
C LEU A 44 -13.76 0.08 5.19
N ILE A 45 -14.30 0.76 4.17
CA ILE A 45 -14.04 2.18 3.95
C ILE A 45 -14.46 2.99 5.17
N LEU A 46 -15.66 2.78 5.71
CA LEU A 46 -16.15 3.50 6.88
C LEU A 46 -15.30 3.25 8.12
N ILE A 47 -14.91 2.00 8.39
CA ILE A 47 -14.07 1.65 9.54
C ILE A 47 -12.70 2.32 9.42
N ILE A 48 -12.07 2.26 8.24
CA ILE A 48 -10.76 2.90 8.02
C ILE A 48 -10.91 4.42 8.15
N SER A 49 -11.95 5.01 7.56
CA SER A 49 -12.16 6.47 7.57
C SER A 49 -12.35 6.98 8.99
N ALA A 50 -13.22 6.34 9.78
CA ALA A 50 -13.46 6.71 11.17
C ALA A 50 -12.20 6.53 12.02
N SER A 51 -11.50 5.40 11.87
CA SER A 51 -10.28 5.13 12.64
C SER A 51 -9.16 6.10 12.27
N ALA A 52 -8.97 6.38 10.97
CA ALA A 52 -7.97 7.31 10.47
C ALA A 52 -8.25 8.75 10.96
N PHE A 53 -9.52 9.18 10.90
CA PHE A 53 -9.93 10.48 11.41
C PHE A 53 -9.67 10.61 12.92
N LEU A 54 -10.07 9.62 13.71
CA LEU A 54 -9.82 9.61 15.17
C LEU A 54 -8.33 9.66 15.51
N ILE A 55 -7.49 8.90 14.79
CA ILE A 55 -6.04 8.97 14.97
C ILE A 55 -5.51 10.35 14.59
N ARG A 56 -5.99 10.95 13.49
CA ARG A 56 -5.55 12.27 13.00
C ARG A 56 -5.92 13.44 13.90
N ILE A 57 -6.88 13.26 14.82
CA ILE A 57 -7.14 14.26 15.87
C ILE A 57 -5.92 14.37 16.81
N VAL A 58 -5.28 13.25 17.13
CA VAL A 58 -4.15 13.17 18.09
C VAL A 58 -2.78 13.16 17.39
N GLN A 59 -2.72 12.60 16.19
CA GLN A 59 -1.51 12.43 15.38
C GLN A 59 -1.77 12.94 13.96
N PRO A 60 -1.66 14.26 13.73
CA PRO A 60 -1.77 14.83 12.39
C PRO A 60 -0.73 14.27 11.41
N ILE A 61 -1.03 14.36 10.13
CA ILE A 61 -0.11 14.06 9.03
C ILE A 61 1.18 14.88 9.23
N GLY A 62 2.33 14.24 9.05
CA GLY A 62 3.63 14.84 9.33
C GLY A 62 4.19 14.50 10.71
N THR A 63 3.38 14.03 11.66
CA THR A 63 3.90 13.43 12.91
C THR A 63 4.51 12.07 12.64
N ASN A 64 5.73 11.86 13.14
CA ASN A 64 6.52 10.67 12.87
C ASN A 64 7.18 10.15 14.14
N ILE A 65 7.07 8.84 14.38
CA ILE A 65 7.85 8.12 15.38
C ILE A 65 8.69 7.09 14.65
N LEU A 66 10.02 7.20 14.70
CA LEU A 66 10.94 6.31 13.95
C LEU A 66 10.66 6.26 12.43
N ASN A 67 10.31 7.40 11.83
CA ASN A 67 9.84 7.54 10.43
C ASN A 67 8.50 6.82 10.12
N MET A 68 7.76 6.39 11.15
CA MET A 68 6.42 5.84 11.01
C MET A 68 5.38 6.94 11.24
N GLN A 69 4.57 7.21 10.23
CA GLN A 69 3.42 8.10 10.36
C GLN A 69 2.21 7.31 10.85
N LEU A 70 1.93 7.44 12.15
CA LEU A 70 0.86 6.68 12.81
C LEU A 70 -0.53 7.01 12.24
N CYS A 71 -0.71 8.20 11.67
CA CYS A 71 -1.96 8.60 11.01
C CYS A 71 -2.43 7.64 9.90
N TYR A 72 -1.52 6.90 9.27
CA TYR A 72 -1.85 5.94 8.21
C TYR A 72 -2.08 4.50 8.72
N PHE A 73 -1.76 4.21 9.98
CA PHE A 73 -1.83 2.84 10.52
C PHE A 73 -3.25 2.27 10.61
N ALA A 74 -4.27 3.14 10.65
CA ALA A 74 -5.67 2.70 10.54
C ALA A 74 -5.88 1.81 9.31
N SER A 75 -5.46 2.29 8.14
CA SER A 75 -5.60 1.55 6.88
C SER A 75 -4.78 0.25 6.91
N TYR A 76 -3.54 0.30 7.41
CA TYR A 76 -2.67 -0.87 7.45
C TYR A 76 -3.23 -1.99 8.34
N ILE A 77 -3.69 -1.66 9.54
CA ILE A 77 -4.23 -2.62 10.50
C ILE A 77 -5.53 -3.23 9.94
N VAL A 78 -6.45 -2.38 9.50
CA VAL A 78 -7.77 -2.84 9.02
C VAL A 78 -7.62 -3.67 7.74
N LEU A 79 -6.79 -3.26 6.79
CA LEU A 79 -6.54 -4.02 5.56
C LEU A 79 -5.76 -5.31 5.83
N PHE A 80 -4.84 -5.33 6.81
CA PHE A 80 -4.16 -6.56 7.22
C PHE A 80 -5.15 -7.59 7.78
N ILE A 81 -6.02 -7.17 8.71
CA ILE A 81 -7.07 -8.02 9.27
C ILE A 81 -8.08 -8.44 8.18
N GLY A 82 -8.49 -7.49 7.33
CA GLY A 82 -9.38 -7.70 6.20
C GLY A 82 -8.82 -8.72 5.21
N GLY A 83 -7.53 -8.63 4.90
CA GLY A 83 -6.82 -9.56 4.03
C GLY A 83 -6.78 -10.97 4.58
N ILE A 84 -6.52 -11.14 5.89
CA ILE A 84 -6.59 -12.46 6.55
C ILE A 84 -8.01 -13.04 6.45
N LYS A 85 -9.04 -12.25 6.75
CA LYS A 85 -10.44 -12.71 6.65
C LYS A 85 -10.84 -13.02 5.21
N ALA A 86 -10.39 -12.23 4.25
CA ALA A 86 -10.69 -12.42 2.83
C ALA A 86 -10.04 -13.68 2.29
N TYR A 87 -8.77 -13.94 2.63
CA TYR A 87 -8.08 -15.17 2.25
C TYR A 87 -8.78 -16.40 2.82
N ARG A 88 -9.16 -16.37 4.11
CA ARG A 88 -9.79 -17.51 4.79
C ARG A 88 -11.18 -17.86 4.26
N ASN A 89 -11.92 -16.87 3.78
CA ASN A 89 -13.26 -17.06 3.20
C ASN A 89 -13.23 -17.12 1.66
N ASN A 90 -12.04 -17.32 1.07
CA ASN A 90 -11.84 -17.39 -0.38
C ASN A 90 -12.43 -16.20 -1.16
N LEU A 91 -12.56 -15.02 -0.52
CA LEU A 91 -13.18 -13.84 -1.13
C LEU A 91 -12.39 -13.36 -2.35
N PHE A 92 -11.06 -13.50 -2.29
CA PHE A 92 -10.20 -13.09 -3.39
C PHE A 92 -10.49 -13.85 -4.67
N ALA A 93 -10.87 -15.14 -4.60
CA ALA A 93 -11.27 -15.95 -5.76
C ALA A 93 -12.63 -15.51 -6.34
N GLY A 94 -13.52 -14.95 -5.51
CA GLY A 94 -14.83 -14.46 -5.94
C GLY A 94 -14.81 -13.13 -6.70
N ILE A 95 -13.70 -12.38 -6.70
CA ILE A 95 -13.62 -11.08 -7.39
C ILE A 95 -13.47 -11.33 -8.90
N GLY A 96 -14.52 -11.04 -9.67
CA GLY A 96 -14.47 -11.12 -11.13
C GLY A 96 -13.73 -9.95 -11.78
N TYR A 97 -13.22 -10.15 -13.00
CA TYR A 97 -12.47 -9.15 -13.76
C TYR A 97 -13.22 -7.82 -13.92
N GLN A 98 -14.52 -7.85 -14.28
CA GLN A 98 -15.30 -6.63 -14.51
C GLN A 98 -15.48 -5.81 -13.23
N ALA A 99 -15.68 -6.48 -12.09
CA ALA A 99 -15.75 -5.82 -10.79
C ALA A 99 -14.40 -5.20 -10.43
N GLY A 100 -13.31 -5.98 -10.54
CA GLY A 100 -11.95 -5.49 -10.31
C GLY A 100 -11.61 -4.28 -11.19
N LYS A 101 -11.90 -4.34 -12.49
CA LYS A 101 -11.68 -3.23 -13.43
C LYS A 101 -12.46 -1.98 -13.03
N LYS A 102 -13.75 -2.11 -12.67
CA LYS A 102 -14.57 -0.98 -12.19
C LYS A 102 -13.98 -0.36 -10.93
N TRP A 103 -13.59 -1.16 -9.95
CA TRP A 103 -12.95 -0.68 -8.72
C TRP A 103 -11.60 -0.01 -8.98
N LEU A 104 -10.78 -0.57 -9.89
CA LEU A 104 -9.48 0.01 -10.25
C LEU A 104 -9.65 1.37 -10.96
N ILE A 105 -10.53 1.43 -11.96
CA ILE A 105 -10.82 2.69 -12.67
C ILE A 105 -11.41 3.71 -11.70
N SER A 106 -12.30 3.30 -10.80
CA SER A 106 -12.86 4.19 -9.79
C SER A 106 -11.78 4.70 -8.83
N GLY A 107 -10.92 3.82 -8.31
CA GLY A 107 -9.80 4.21 -7.44
C GLY A 107 -8.83 5.20 -8.10
N ILE A 108 -8.58 5.06 -9.40
CA ILE A 108 -7.67 5.94 -10.15
C ILE A 108 -8.38 7.23 -10.58
N VAL A 109 -9.45 7.11 -11.38
CA VAL A 109 -10.11 8.25 -12.04
C VAL A 109 -10.94 9.02 -11.03
N LEU A 110 -11.90 8.37 -10.37
CA LEU A 110 -12.72 9.04 -9.36
C LEU A 110 -11.85 9.47 -8.18
N GLY A 111 -10.90 8.64 -7.75
CA GLY A 111 -9.93 9.02 -6.72
C GLY A 111 -9.16 10.29 -7.08
N PHE A 112 -8.60 10.40 -8.30
CA PHE A 112 -7.86 11.58 -8.73
C PHE A 112 -8.74 12.84 -8.80
N PHE A 113 -9.92 12.76 -9.42
CA PHE A 113 -10.80 13.92 -9.55
C PHE A 113 -11.38 14.37 -8.21
N VAL A 114 -11.75 13.43 -7.33
CA VAL A 114 -12.21 13.77 -5.97
C VAL A 114 -11.08 14.40 -5.17
N TRP A 115 -9.85 13.87 -5.26
CA TRP A 115 -8.69 14.47 -4.61
C TRP A 115 -8.44 15.90 -5.07
N LEU A 116 -8.46 16.12 -6.38
CA LEU A 116 -8.24 17.43 -6.98
C LEU A 116 -9.31 18.42 -6.53
N ALA A 117 -10.59 18.04 -6.63
CA ALA A 117 -11.70 18.85 -6.14
C ALA A 117 -11.57 19.15 -4.64
N TRP A 118 -11.18 18.16 -3.84
CA TRP A 118 -11.02 18.34 -2.40
C TRP A 118 -9.91 19.34 -2.05
N ILE A 119 -8.78 19.30 -2.75
CA ILE A 119 -7.69 20.26 -2.58
C ILE A 119 -8.15 21.67 -2.95
N LEU A 120 -8.87 21.83 -4.06
CA LEU A 120 -9.37 23.15 -4.49
C LEU A 120 -10.34 23.74 -3.46
N ILE A 121 -11.30 22.94 -2.97
CA ILE A 121 -12.25 23.35 -1.92
C ILE A 121 -11.49 23.77 -0.64
N CYS A 122 -10.49 22.99 -0.23
CA CYS A 122 -9.71 23.31 0.96
C CYS A 122 -8.84 24.57 0.77
N ALA A 123 -8.30 24.78 -0.44
CA ALA A 123 -7.54 25.98 -0.78
C ALA A 123 -8.41 27.24 -0.74
N GLU A 124 -9.64 27.19 -1.27
CA GLU A 124 -10.61 28.29 -1.20
C GLU A 124 -11.01 28.60 0.24
N SER A 125 -11.09 27.58 1.11
CA SER A 125 -11.39 27.78 2.53
C SER A 125 -10.26 28.47 3.33
N GLY A 126 -9.10 28.69 2.71
CA GLY A 126 -7.95 29.37 3.32
C GLY A 126 -7.19 28.56 4.39
N ASN A 127 -7.60 27.32 4.67
CA ASN A 127 -7.01 26.48 5.72
C ASN A 127 -6.65 25.09 5.19
N VAL A 128 -5.63 25.03 4.32
CA VAL A 128 -5.13 23.78 3.74
C VAL A 128 -4.51 22.86 4.81
N SER A 129 -3.93 23.44 5.87
CA SER A 129 -3.42 22.68 7.02
C SER A 129 -4.49 21.88 7.75
N ALA A 130 -5.77 22.26 7.64
CA ALA A 130 -6.87 21.48 8.23
C ALA A 130 -7.03 20.08 7.61
N ILE A 131 -6.42 19.80 6.45
CA ILE A 131 -6.37 18.46 5.85
C ILE A 131 -5.45 17.54 6.67
N GLU A 132 -4.39 18.10 7.26
CA GLU A 132 -3.34 17.32 7.92
C GLU A 132 -3.86 16.66 9.20
N GLY A 133 -4.83 17.25 9.89
CA GLY A 133 -5.44 16.62 11.07
C GLY A 133 -6.35 17.54 11.86
N GLY A 134 -6.60 17.14 13.11
CA GLY A 134 -7.52 17.84 14.01
C GLY A 134 -8.99 17.49 13.80
N PHE A 135 -9.85 18.07 14.64
CA PHE A 135 -11.30 17.88 14.58
C PHE A 135 -11.92 18.81 13.52
N THR A 136 -11.57 18.56 12.26
CA THR A 136 -11.98 19.37 11.11
C THR A 136 -12.72 18.50 10.11
N TRP A 137 -13.68 19.09 9.40
CA TRP A 137 -14.40 18.37 8.35
C TRP A 137 -13.49 18.09 7.13
N GLN A 138 -12.46 18.90 6.92
CA GLN A 138 -11.44 18.71 5.89
C GLN A 138 -10.65 17.41 6.12
N SER A 139 -10.16 17.19 7.35
CA SER A 139 -9.48 15.96 7.77
C SER A 139 -10.40 14.75 7.68
N ALA A 140 -11.67 14.88 8.06
CA ALA A 140 -12.66 13.81 7.95
C ALA A 140 -12.87 13.40 6.48
N GLY A 141 -13.13 14.35 5.57
CA GLY A 141 -13.33 14.06 4.15
C GLY A 141 -12.07 13.52 3.47
N TYR A 142 -10.89 14.01 3.84
CA TYR A 142 -9.63 13.46 3.34
C TYR A 142 -9.41 12.01 3.81
N SER A 143 -9.80 11.68 5.04
CA SER A 143 -9.76 10.31 5.57
C SER A 143 -10.71 9.37 4.82
N VAL A 144 -11.89 9.86 4.42
CA VAL A 144 -12.84 9.10 3.59
C VAL A 144 -12.27 8.84 2.20
N TRP A 145 -11.73 9.88 1.56
CA TRP A 145 -11.10 9.77 0.25
C TRP A 145 -9.95 8.75 0.26
N GLU A 146 -9.04 8.85 1.23
CA GLU A 146 -7.90 7.93 1.33
C GLU A 146 -8.34 6.49 1.54
N SER A 147 -9.31 6.27 2.43
CA SER A 147 -9.87 4.94 2.72
C SER A 147 -10.53 4.33 1.48
N PHE A 148 -11.27 5.14 0.73
CA PHE A 148 -11.88 4.73 -0.53
C PHE A 148 -10.81 4.31 -1.55
N VAL A 149 -9.80 5.14 -1.80
CA VAL A 149 -8.73 4.84 -2.75
C VAL A 149 -7.97 3.58 -2.33
N ALA A 150 -7.64 3.43 -1.04
CA ALA A 150 -6.92 2.27 -0.52
C ALA A 150 -7.69 0.96 -0.76
N VAL A 151 -8.99 0.93 -0.45
CA VAL A 151 -9.84 -0.26 -0.65
C VAL A 151 -10.08 -0.51 -2.15
N ALA A 152 -10.37 0.53 -2.92
CA ALA A 152 -10.64 0.44 -4.35
C ALA A 152 -9.44 -0.08 -5.13
N MET A 153 -8.24 0.45 -4.86
CA MET A 153 -6.99 0.00 -5.46
C MET A 153 -6.69 -1.44 -5.06
N SER A 154 -6.89 -1.82 -3.80
CA SER A 154 -6.65 -3.18 -3.32
C SER A 154 -7.54 -4.21 -4.04
N ILE A 155 -8.85 -3.97 -4.11
CA ILE A 155 -9.81 -4.84 -4.81
C ILE A 155 -9.52 -4.85 -6.31
N GLY A 156 -9.27 -3.67 -6.88
CA GLY A 156 -9.10 -3.48 -8.31
C GLY A 156 -7.86 -4.18 -8.85
N LEU A 157 -6.72 -4.00 -8.18
CA LEU A 157 -5.46 -4.67 -8.55
C LEU A 157 -5.59 -6.18 -8.43
N ILE A 158 -6.16 -6.70 -7.35
CA ILE A 158 -6.38 -8.15 -7.19
C ILE A 158 -7.24 -8.70 -8.32
N GLY A 159 -8.40 -8.08 -8.61
CA GLY A 159 -9.32 -8.58 -9.63
C GLY A 159 -8.76 -8.50 -11.05
N VAL A 160 -8.01 -7.44 -11.39
CA VAL A 160 -7.41 -7.28 -12.73
C VAL A 160 -6.19 -8.17 -12.91
N PHE A 161 -5.25 -8.17 -11.95
CA PHE A 161 -4.02 -8.92 -12.10
C PHE A 161 -4.24 -10.43 -12.03
N ARG A 162 -5.19 -10.91 -11.21
CA ARG A 162 -5.50 -12.34 -11.14
C ARG A 162 -6.05 -12.89 -12.46
N GLU A 163 -6.88 -12.11 -13.16
CA GLU A 163 -7.58 -12.59 -14.37
C GLU A 163 -6.80 -12.33 -15.66
N LYS A 164 -6.03 -11.23 -15.72
CA LYS A 164 -5.31 -10.82 -16.95
C LYS A 164 -3.80 -10.96 -16.89
N PHE A 165 -3.20 -10.89 -15.71
CA PHE A 165 -1.75 -10.83 -15.53
C PHE A 165 -1.20 -11.94 -14.65
N ASN A 166 -1.97 -13.01 -14.44
CA ASN A 166 -1.55 -14.18 -13.66
C ASN A 166 -0.71 -15.15 -14.50
N TYR A 167 0.33 -14.62 -15.14
CA TYR A 167 1.33 -15.38 -15.87
C TYR A 167 2.72 -14.99 -15.38
N GLN A 168 3.64 -15.94 -15.38
CA GLN A 168 4.99 -15.72 -14.86
C GLN A 168 6.03 -16.21 -15.88
N ASN A 169 6.49 -15.30 -16.74
CA ASN A 169 7.61 -15.58 -17.64
C ASN A 169 8.96 -15.45 -16.89
N LYS A 170 10.08 -15.83 -17.52
CA LYS A 170 11.41 -15.82 -16.89
C LYS A 170 11.79 -14.43 -16.34
N LEU A 171 11.46 -13.37 -17.07
CA LEU A 171 11.75 -12.00 -16.67
C LEU A 171 10.88 -11.58 -15.48
N VAL A 172 9.57 -11.79 -15.54
CA VAL A 172 8.62 -11.47 -14.45
C VAL A 172 9.01 -12.25 -13.20
N LYS A 173 9.38 -13.52 -13.32
CA LYS A 173 9.92 -14.30 -12.20
C LYS A 173 11.16 -13.65 -11.59
N ALA A 174 12.15 -13.30 -12.41
CA ALA A 174 13.37 -12.66 -11.92
C ALA A 174 13.11 -11.32 -11.22
N LEU A 175 12.18 -10.51 -11.74
CA LEU A 175 11.76 -9.25 -11.12
C LEU A 175 11.01 -9.49 -9.81
N SER A 176 9.99 -10.36 -9.81
CA SER A 176 9.21 -10.70 -8.61
C SER A 176 10.09 -11.23 -7.49
N ASP A 177 10.99 -12.15 -7.81
CA ASP A 177 11.90 -12.73 -6.84
C ASP A 177 12.92 -11.70 -6.29
N SER A 178 13.13 -10.58 -6.98
CA SER A 178 14.03 -9.50 -6.56
C SER A 178 13.29 -8.33 -5.89
N ALA A 179 11.96 -8.32 -5.90
CA ALA A 179 11.15 -7.18 -5.47
C ALA A 179 11.37 -6.81 -3.99
N PHE A 180 11.49 -7.79 -3.10
CA PHE A 180 11.76 -7.53 -1.68
C PHE A 180 13.19 -6.98 -1.46
N THR A 181 14.16 -7.48 -2.22
CA THR A 181 15.54 -6.95 -2.19
C THR A 181 15.57 -5.50 -2.67
N VAL A 182 14.91 -5.20 -3.79
CA VAL A 182 14.77 -3.82 -4.31
C VAL A 182 14.08 -2.93 -3.28
N TYR A 183 12.98 -3.40 -2.68
CA TYR A 183 12.33 -2.69 -1.60
C TYR A 183 13.33 -2.35 -0.50
N MET A 184 14.14 -3.31 -0.02
CA MET A 184 15.07 -3.06 1.08
C MET A 184 16.23 -2.12 0.75
N PHE A 185 16.78 -2.20 -0.46
CA PHE A 185 18.03 -1.53 -0.84
C PHE A 185 17.88 -0.38 -1.84
N HIS A 186 16.67 -0.06 -2.32
CA HIS A 186 16.51 1.10 -3.19
C HIS A 186 16.90 2.44 -2.54
N PRO A 187 16.68 2.71 -1.22
CA PRO A 187 16.99 4.04 -0.67
C PRO A 187 18.46 4.46 -0.84
N PRO A 188 19.48 3.66 -0.49
CA PRO A 188 20.87 4.06 -0.70
C PRO A 188 21.23 4.22 -2.18
N ILE A 189 20.68 3.40 -3.07
CA ILE A 189 20.92 3.49 -4.52
C ILE A 189 20.36 4.81 -5.06
N ILE A 190 19.11 5.14 -4.72
CA ILE A 190 18.45 6.37 -5.17
C ILE A 190 19.16 7.60 -4.57
N VAL A 191 19.53 7.58 -3.29
CA VAL A 191 20.24 8.69 -2.64
C VAL A 191 21.58 8.93 -3.30
N ALA A 192 22.36 7.88 -3.57
CA ALA A 192 23.65 8.01 -4.27
C ALA A 192 23.48 8.62 -5.67
N LEU A 193 22.50 8.12 -6.46
CA LEU A 193 22.20 8.69 -7.77
C LEU A 193 21.73 10.14 -7.68
N ALA A 194 20.88 10.48 -6.71
CA ALA A 194 20.39 11.85 -6.52
C ALA A 194 21.53 12.81 -6.17
N LEU A 195 22.48 12.40 -5.32
CA LEU A 195 23.67 13.19 -5.01
C LEU A 195 24.56 13.39 -6.24
N LEU A 196 24.74 12.36 -7.07
CA LEU A 196 25.50 12.45 -8.33
C LEU A 196 24.83 13.38 -9.36
N PHE A 197 23.50 13.42 -9.41
CA PHE A 197 22.73 14.30 -10.31
C PHE A 197 22.48 15.71 -9.73
N SER A 198 22.82 15.94 -8.46
CA SER A 198 22.69 17.23 -7.79
C SER A 198 23.35 18.39 -8.55
N PRO A 199 24.62 18.31 -8.98
CA PRO A 199 25.31 19.42 -9.64
C PRO A 199 24.84 19.72 -11.08
N VAL A 200 24.08 18.82 -11.70
CA VAL A 200 23.68 18.96 -13.10
C VAL A 200 22.64 20.09 -13.24
N PRO A 201 22.81 21.12 -14.09
CA PRO A 201 21.85 22.22 -14.21
C PRO A 201 20.66 21.84 -15.13
N LEU A 202 19.83 20.90 -14.69
CA LEU A 202 18.61 20.48 -15.38
C LEU A 202 17.35 20.92 -14.62
N LEU A 203 16.24 21.11 -15.36
CA LEU A 203 14.93 21.32 -14.77
C LEU A 203 14.57 20.18 -13.79
N PRO A 204 13.95 20.47 -12.63
CA PRO A 204 13.64 19.44 -11.61
C PRO A 204 12.84 18.25 -12.15
N ILE A 205 11.85 18.52 -13.03
CA ILE A 205 11.01 17.46 -13.63
C ILE A 205 11.83 16.52 -14.52
N VAL A 206 12.81 17.06 -15.26
CA VAL A 206 13.67 16.30 -16.15
C VAL A 206 14.65 15.47 -15.33
N LYS A 207 15.23 16.05 -14.28
CA LYS A 207 16.06 15.30 -13.32
C LYS A 207 15.29 14.14 -12.71
N TRP A 208 14.06 14.39 -12.26
CA TRP A 208 13.23 13.36 -11.66
C TRP A 208 12.91 12.22 -12.65
N LEU A 209 12.53 12.55 -13.88
CA LEU A 209 12.30 11.54 -14.93
C LEU A 209 13.55 10.70 -15.22
N LEU A 210 14.71 11.34 -15.38
CA LEU A 210 15.98 10.65 -15.60
C LEU A 210 16.34 9.74 -14.43
N LEU A 211 16.21 10.25 -13.20
CA LEU A 211 16.43 9.45 -11.99
C LEU A 211 15.49 8.25 -11.95
N CYS A 212 14.21 8.37 -12.29
CA CYS A 212 13.27 7.23 -12.36
C CYS A 212 13.71 6.19 -13.40
N VAL A 213 14.03 6.64 -14.63
CA VAL A 213 14.44 5.75 -15.73
C VAL A 213 15.75 5.02 -15.43
N ILE A 214 16.68 5.65 -14.71
CA ILE A 214 17.99 5.08 -14.36
C ILE A 214 17.91 4.22 -13.09
N SER A 215 17.26 4.72 -12.04
CA SER A 215 17.24 4.05 -10.73
C SER A 215 16.46 2.75 -10.75
N VAL A 216 15.35 2.66 -11.49
CA VAL A 216 14.53 1.44 -11.52
C VAL A 216 15.31 0.25 -12.09
N PRO A 217 15.90 0.32 -13.31
CA PRO A 217 16.74 -0.75 -13.83
C PRO A 217 17.95 -1.03 -12.94
N LEU A 218 18.60 0.01 -12.41
CA LEU A 218 19.79 -0.15 -11.58
C LEU A 218 19.47 -0.91 -10.28
N CYS A 219 18.36 -0.59 -9.62
CA CYS A 219 17.90 -1.31 -8.44
C CYS A 219 17.64 -2.79 -8.73
N PHE A 220 16.95 -3.12 -9.83
CA PHE A 220 16.70 -4.51 -10.21
C PHE A 220 17.98 -5.25 -10.63
N ALA A 221 18.88 -4.58 -11.34
CA ALA A 221 20.18 -5.14 -11.72
C ALA A 221 21.05 -5.42 -10.48
N ALA A 222 21.17 -4.45 -9.57
CA ALA A 222 21.90 -4.62 -8.31
C ALA A 222 21.30 -5.73 -7.44
N ALA A 223 19.97 -5.79 -7.35
CA ALA A 223 19.28 -6.85 -6.61
C ALA A 223 19.55 -8.24 -7.23
N HIS A 224 19.40 -8.37 -8.54
CA HIS A 224 19.50 -9.66 -9.22
C HIS A 224 20.94 -10.18 -9.32
N PHE A 225 21.89 -9.32 -9.67
CA PHE A 225 23.28 -9.72 -9.94
C PHE A 225 24.19 -9.67 -8.72
N ILE A 226 23.96 -8.76 -7.77
CA ILE A 226 24.87 -8.55 -6.63
C ILE A 226 24.25 -9.14 -5.37
N LEU A 227 23.12 -8.58 -4.93
CA LEU A 227 22.60 -8.82 -3.58
C LEU A 227 22.07 -10.24 -3.39
N ARG A 228 21.37 -10.81 -4.39
CA ARG A 228 20.86 -12.20 -4.32
C ARG A 228 21.91 -13.28 -4.58
N ARG A 229 23.13 -12.91 -4.98
CA ARG A 229 24.26 -13.84 -5.10
C ARG A 229 24.98 -14.07 -3.78
N VAL A 230 24.78 -13.19 -2.80
CA VAL A 230 25.35 -13.34 -1.46
C VAL A 230 24.60 -14.46 -0.72
N PRO A 231 25.27 -15.53 -0.27
CA PRO A 231 24.62 -16.73 0.26
C PRO A 231 23.77 -16.50 1.51
N LEU A 232 24.13 -15.52 2.34
CA LEU A 232 23.35 -15.09 3.51
C LEU A 232 22.07 -14.35 3.11
N LEU A 233 22.17 -13.41 2.17
CA LEU A 233 21.03 -12.63 1.69
C LEU A 233 20.04 -13.50 0.92
N LYS A 234 20.52 -14.49 0.16
CA LYS A 234 19.66 -15.44 -0.56
C LYS A 234 18.76 -16.30 0.34
N ARG A 235 19.12 -16.49 1.62
CA ARG A 235 18.26 -17.23 2.57
C ARG A 235 17.12 -16.39 3.13
N VAL A 236 17.25 -15.07 3.11
CA VAL A 236 16.33 -14.13 3.76
C VAL A 236 15.52 -13.30 2.74
N LEU A 237 16.07 -13.08 1.54
CA LEU A 237 15.52 -12.23 0.47
C LEU A 237 15.08 -13.03 -0.76
#